data_AF-A0A7Y8PRA8-F1
#
_entry.id   AF-A0A7Y8PRA8-F1
#
_cell.length_a   1.000
_cell.length_b   1.000
_cell.length_c   1.000
_cell.angle_alpha   90.00
_cell.angle_beta   90.00
_cell.angle_gamma   90.00
#
_symmetry.space_group_name_H-M   'P 1'
#
loop_
_entity.id
_entity.type
_entity.pdbx_description
1 polymer ?
#
loop_
_entity_poly.entity_id
_entity_poly.type
_entity_poly.pdbx_seq_one_letter_code
_entity_poly.pdbx_strand_id
1 'polypeptide(L)' 'MKNIILISALPLILIGCGNPNSKPTYGDYGLPKNCRALIQANIDGWRSKQYTSEEAMNSIERNCGANGKNWDN' A
#
# COMPACT_ATOMS: atom_id res chain seq x y z
N MET A 1 -47.18 29.64 -10.54
CA MET A 1 -46.59 29.05 -9.32
C MET A 1 -45.37 28.25 -9.75
N LYS A 2 -44.24 28.48 -9.10
CA LYS A 2 -42.89 28.12 -9.55
C LYS A 2 -42.66 26.62 -9.35
N ASN A 3 -42.52 25.85 -10.42
CA ASN A 3 -42.19 24.42 -10.34
C ASN A 3 -40.74 24.29 -9.89
N ILE A 4 -40.53 23.99 -8.61
CA ILE A 4 -39.21 23.78 -8.04
C ILE A 4 -38.72 22.40 -8.51
N ILE A 5 -37.76 22.44 -9.42
CA ILE A 5 -36.96 21.29 -9.85
C ILE A 5 -36.14 20.83 -8.64
N LEU A 6 -36.52 19.72 -8.01
CA LEU A 6 -35.68 19.00 -7.05
C LEU A 6 -34.84 17.97 -7.82
N ILE A 7 -33.70 18.42 -8.34
CA ILE A 7 -32.61 17.50 -8.70
C ILE A 7 -32.02 17.01 -7.36
N SER A 8 -32.41 15.81 -6.93
CA SER A 8 -31.72 15.15 -5.81
C SER A 8 -30.33 14.76 -6.29
N ALA A 9 -29.33 15.60 -5.98
CA ALA A 9 -27.94 15.23 -6.10
C ALA A 9 -27.65 14.11 -5.08
N LEU A 10 -27.60 12.88 -5.56
CA LEU A 10 -27.16 11.73 -4.78
C LEU A 10 -25.66 11.95 -4.47
N PRO A 11 -25.24 12.07 -3.20
CA PRO A 11 -23.82 12.16 -2.93
C PRO A 11 -23.21 10.78 -3.22
N LEU A 12 -22.41 10.68 -4.28
CA LEU A 12 -21.48 9.56 -4.44
C LEU A 12 -20.53 9.61 -3.25
N ILE A 13 -20.85 8.83 -2.22
CA ILE A 13 -19.91 8.49 -1.16
C ILE A 13 -18.84 7.64 -1.84
N LEU A 14 -17.76 8.29 -2.27
CA LEU A 14 -16.52 7.63 -2.65
C LEU A 14 -15.99 6.99 -1.38
N ILE A 15 -16.39 5.75 -1.12
CA ILE A 15 -15.78 4.88 -0.11
C ILE A 15 -14.39 4.53 -0.67
N GLY A 16 -13.47 5.49 -0.58
CA GLY A 16 -12.06 5.20 -0.79
C GLY A 16 -11.64 4.29 0.35
N CYS A 17 -11.50 2.98 0.09
CA CYS A 17 -10.80 2.08 0.98
C CYS A 17 -9.49 2.76 1.39
N GLY A 18 -9.25 2.88 2.70
CA GLY A 18 -8.09 3.61 3.21
C GLY A 18 -6.79 3.06 2.60
N ASN A 19 -5.83 3.93 2.29
CA ASN A 19 -4.57 3.51 1.69
C ASN A 19 -3.86 2.46 2.59
N PRO A 20 -3.77 1.19 2.17
CA PRO A 20 -3.18 0.10 2.96
C PRO A 20 -1.69 0.35 3.26
N ASN A 21 -1.03 1.21 2.47
CA ASN A 21 0.37 1.60 2.62
C ASN A 21 0.56 2.96 3.31
N SER A 22 -0.45 3.50 4.00
CA SER A 22 -0.36 4.79 4.70
C SER A 22 0.67 4.80 5.85
N LYS A 23 0.87 3.66 6.51
CA LYS A 23 1.86 3.43 7.57
C LYS A 23 2.42 2.01 7.47
N PRO A 24 3.63 1.71 8.00
CA PRO A 24 4.11 0.34 8.00
C PRO A 24 3.23 -0.53 8.90
N THR A 25 2.95 -1.75 8.47
CA THR A 25 2.19 -2.74 9.25
C THR A 25 2.92 -4.07 9.25
N TYR A 26 2.90 -4.74 10.41
CA TYR A 26 3.63 -5.98 10.64
C TYR A 26 2.69 -7.06 11.19
N GLY A 27 3.01 -8.33 10.93
CA GLY A 27 2.32 -9.49 11.50
C GLY A 27 2.87 -9.86 12.88
N ASP A 28 2.34 -10.94 13.44
CA ASP A 28 2.62 -11.37 14.82
C ASP A 28 4.12 -11.65 15.09
N TYR A 29 4.85 -12.07 14.05
CA TYR A 29 6.29 -12.31 14.10
C TYR A 29 7.15 -11.12 13.64
N GLY A 30 6.56 -9.94 13.49
CA GLY A 30 7.25 -8.74 12.99
C GLY A 30 7.50 -8.72 11.48
N LEU A 31 6.90 -9.66 10.72
CA LEU A 31 7.07 -9.71 9.27
C LEU A 31 6.26 -8.59 8.59
N PRO A 32 6.81 -7.91 7.57
CA PRO A 32 6.08 -6.91 6.80
C PRO A 32 4.79 -7.46 6.19
N LYS A 33 3.66 -6.77 6.41
CA LYS A 33 2.36 -7.12 5.80
C LYS A 33 2.00 -6.28 4.57
N ASN A 34 2.54 -5.07 4.49
CA ASN A 34 2.27 -4.14 3.39
C ASN A 34 3.56 -3.67 2.73
N CYS A 35 3.42 -3.03 1.57
CA CYS A 35 4.56 -2.53 0.81
C CYS A 35 5.35 -1.44 1.52
N ARG A 36 4.69 -0.58 2.32
CA ARG A 36 5.41 0.41 3.13
C ARG A 36 6.39 -0.23 4.12
N ALA A 37 6.00 -1.30 4.81
CA ALA A 37 6.89 -2.02 5.72
C ALA A 37 7.97 -2.82 4.96
N LEU A 38 7.61 -3.48 3.85
CA LEU A 38 8.54 -4.32 3.11
C LEU A 38 9.66 -3.51 2.44
N ILE A 39 9.32 -2.38 1.82
CA ILE A 39 10.31 -1.51 1.18
C ILE A 39 11.29 -0.99 2.23
N GLN A 40 10.80 -0.58 3.39
CA GLN A 40 11.65 -0.09 4.47
C GLN A 40 12.63 -1.19 4.96
N ALA A 41 12.14 -2.42 5.16
CA ALA A 41 12.99 -3.55 5.54
C ALA A 41 14.11 -3.84 4.50
N ASN A 42 13.80 -3.75 3.21
CA ASN A 42 14.80 -3.94 2.15
C ASN A 42 15.81 -2.78 2.09
N ILE A 43 15.37 -1.52 2.30
CA ILE A 43 16.26 -0.36 2.38
C ILE A 43 17.23 -0.51 3.56
N ASP A 44 16.74 -0.93 4.72
CA ASP A 44 17.56 -1.09 5.93
C ASP A 44 18.54 -2.27 5.79
N GLY A 45 18.09 -3.39 5.22
CA GLY A 45 18.96 -4.52 4.89
C GLY A 45 20.06 -4.16 3.87
N TRP A 46 19.73 -3.36 2.86
CA TRP A 46 20.71 -2.85 1.90
C TRP A 46 21.72 -1.89 2.55
N ARG A 47 21.25 -0.90 3.34
CA ARG A 47 22.12 0.05 4.06
C ARG A 47 23.07 -0.62 5.03
N SER A 48 22.63 -1.69 5.68
CA SER A 48 23.44 -2.50 6.59
C SER A 48 24.34 -3.53 5.88
N LYS A 49 24.33 -3.57 4.54
CA LYS A 49 25.06 -4.53 3.69
C LYS A 49 24.65 -5.99 3.91
N GLN A 50 23.47 -6.23 4.48
CA GLN A 50 22.88 -7.58 4.55
C GLN A 50 22.39 -8.05 3.18
N TYR A 51 21.91 -7.13 2.34
CA TYR A 51 21.44 -7.42 0.99
C TYR A 51 22.21 -6.61 -0.05
N THR A 52 22.47 -7.24 -1.18
CA THR A 52 22.84 -6.54 -2.41
C THR A 52 21.65 -5.74 -2.94
N SER A 53 21.92 -4.78 -3.81
CA SER A 53 20.86 -4.04 -4.51
C SER A 53 19.96 -4.99 -5.31
N GLU A 54 20.52 -6.03 -5.93
CA GLU A 54 19.75 -7.00 -6.72
C GLU A 54 18.79 -7.82 -5.84
N GLU A 55 19.25 -8.32 -4.69
CA GLU A 55 18.39 -9.04 -3.75
C GLU A 55 17.25 -8.16 -3.22
N ALA A 56 17.56 -6.91 -2.85
CA ALA A 56 16.57 -5.95 -2.38
C ALA A 56 15.52 -5.64 -3.47
N MET A 57 15.96 -5.37 -4.69
CA MET A 57 15.06 -5.07 -5.82
C MET A 57 14.21 -6.28 -6.21
N ASN A 58 14.79 -7.48 -6.25
CA ASN A 58 14.05 -8.71 -6.52
C ASN A 58 13.00 -9.01 -5.45
N SER A 59 13.33 -8.76 -4.18
CA SER A 59 12.38 -8.88 -3.06
C SER A 59 11.22 -7.88 -3.19
N ILE A 60 11.53 -6.62 -3.51
CA ILE A 60 10.52 -5.57 -3.73
C ILE A 60 9.63 -5.94 -4.91
N GLU A 61 10.19 -6.31 -6.07
CA GLU A 61 9.41 -6.63 -7.27
C GLU A 61 8.44 -7.80 -7.03
N ARG A 62 8.90 -8.89 -6.39
CA ARG A 62 8.04 -10.07 -6.13
C ARG A 62 6.83 -9.77 -5.25
N ASN A 63 6.91 -8.76 -4.37
CA ASN A 63 5.90 -8.51 -3.35
C ASN A 63 5.11 -7.21 -3.57
N CYS A 64 5.73 -6.23 -4.22
CA CYS A 64 5.25 -4.85 -4.40
C CYS A 64 5.38 -4.34 -5.82
N GLY A 65 5.92 -5.14 -6.74
CA GLY A 65 5.91 -4.84 -8.17
C GLY A 65 4.49 -4.89 -8.75
N ALA A 66 4.37 -4.83 -10.08
CA ALA A 66 3.08 -4.72 -10.76
C ALA A 66 2.08 -5.86 -10.44
N ASN A 67 2.59 -7.03 -10.02
CA ASN A 67 1.78 -8.19 -9.63
C ASN A 67 1.96 -8.58 -8.15
N GLY A 68 2.50 -7.65 -7.35
CA GLY A 68 2.81 -7.86 -5.94
C GLY A 68 1.56 -7.94 -5.08
N LYS A 69 1.49 -8.94 -4.19
CA LYS A 69 0.31 -9.16 -3.35
C LYS A 69 0.22 -8.21 -2.16
N ASN A 70 1.29 -7.51 -1.80
CA ASN A 70 1.35 -6.71 -0.57
C ASN A 70 0.86 -5.26 -0.77
N TRP A 71 0.44 -4.88 -1.99
CA TRP A 71 -0.01 -3.53 -2.25
C TRP A 71 -1.38 -3.24 -1.62
N ASP A 72 -2.28 -4.22 -1.64
CA ASP A 72 -3.68 -4.07 -1.21
C ASP A 72 -3.99 -4.74 0.16
N ASN A 73 -2.96 -5.18 0.89
CA ASN A 73 -3.07 -5.89 2.18
C ASN A 73 -2.97 -4.98 3.42
#